data_AF-A0A356ATZ0-F1
#
_entry.id   AF-A0A356ATZ0-F1
#
_cell.length_a   1.000
_cell.length_b   1.000
_cell.length_c   1.000
_cell.angle_alpha   90.00
_cell.angle_beta   90.00
_cell.angle_gamma   90.00
#
_symmetry.space_group_name_H-M   'P 1'
#
loop_
_entity.id
_entity.type
_entity.pdbx_description
1 polymer ?
#
loop_
_entity_poly.entity_id
_entity_poly.type
_entity_poly.pdbx_seq_one_letter_code
_entity_poly.pdbx_strand_id
1 'polypeptide(L)' 'MNYIHYNGGCPAGFISYTIQPGDTLYELAQRFNVTVNDIIAANPGLLPESLQVARIICIP' A
#
# COMPACT_ATOMS: atom_id res chain seq x y z
N MET A 1 2.75 25.39 -16.08
CA MET A 1 2.51 24.04 -16.61
C MET A 1 2.95 23.07 -15.52
N ASN A 2 2.06 22.72 -14.60
CA ASN A 2 2.41 22.00 -13.37
C ASN A 2 2.50 20.50 -13.68
N TYR A 3 3.72 19.99 -13.76
CA TYR A 3 3.98 18.55 -13.83
C TYR A 3 3.63 17.93 -12.48
N ILE A 4 2.47 17.29 -12.40
CA ILE A 4 2.15 16.34 -11.33
C ILE A 4 3.30 15.31 -11.25
N HIS A 5 3.99 15.27 -10.12
CA HIS A 5 5.06 14.30 -9.85
C HIS A 5 4.45 12.90 -9.64
N TYR A 6 4.06 12.22 -10.71
CA TYR A 6 3.82 10.76 -10.69
C TYR A 6 5.12 10.02 -11.01
N ASN A 7 6.14 10.19 -10.15
CA ASN A 7 7.37 9.40 -10.23
C ASN A 7 7.22 8.13 -9.38
N GLY A 8 6.41 7.17 -9.87
CA GLY A 8 6.51 5.74 -9.53
C GLY A 8 6.55 5.31 -8.05
N GLY A 9 6.04 6.12 -7.11
CA GLY A 9 6.15 5.88 -5.67
C GLY A 9 4.96 6.43 -4.88
N CYS A 10 4.90 6.10 -3.60
CA CYS A 10 3.78 6.46 -2.72
C CYS A 10 3.62 7.97 -2.53
N PRO A 11 2.39 8.48 -2.32
CA PRO A 11 2.16 9.88 -2.01
C PRO A 11 2.94 10.35 -0.78
N ALA A 12 3.23 11.66 -0.70
CA ALA A 12 3.85 12.23 0.49
C ALA A 12 2.99 11.97 1.73
N GLY A 13 3.63 11.50 2.81
CA GLY A 13 2.96 11.11 4.06
C GLY A 13 2.66 9.61 4.16
N PHE A 14 2.77 8.85 3.07
CA PHE A 14 2.55 7.41 3.07
C PHE A 14 3.87 6.65 3.25
N ILE A 15 3.80 5.48 3.87
CA ILE A 15 4.90 4.55 4.01
C ILE A 15 4.91 3.59 2.80
N SER A 16 6.05 3.48 2.13
CA SER A 16 6.29 2.46 1.11
C SER A 16 6.62 1.13 1.81
N TYR A 17 5.80 0.11 1.58
CA TYR A 17 5.96 -1.20 2.19
C TYR A 17 6.05 -2.30 1.14
N THR A 18 7.09 -3.12 1.22
CA THR A 18 7.26 -4.31 0.37
C THR A 18 6.62 -5.51 1.04
N ILE A 19 5.60 -6.09 0.42
CA ILE A 19 4.90 -7.28 0.92
C ILE A 19 5.89 -8.45 1.09
N GLN A 20 5.88 -9.04 2.27
CA GLN A 20 6.67 -10.21 2.65
C GLN A 20 5.85 -11.50 2.58
N PRO A 21 6.50 -12.67 2.48
CA PRO A 21 5.82 -13.96 2.61
C PRO A 21 5.08 -14.04 3.95
N GLY A 22 3.77 -14.34 3.87
CA GLY A 22 2.91 -14.52 5.03
C GLY A 22 2.14 -13.28 5.47
N ASP A 23 2.42 -12.10 4.91
CA ASP A 23 1.64 -10.89 5.23
C ASP A 23 0.18 -11.04 4.82
N THR A 24 -0.72 -10.50 5.65
CA THR A 24 -2.08 -10.16 5.25
C THR A 24 -2.37 -8.67 5.41
N LEU A 25 -3.34 -8.15 4.65
CA LEU A 25 -3.75 -6.75 4.81
C LEU A 25 -4.26 -6.45 6.22
N TYR A 26 -4.85 -7.43 6.89
CA TYR A 26 -5.34 -7.27 8.26
C TYR A 26 -4.19 -7.02 9.24
N GLU A 27 -3.14 -7.84 9.17
CA GLU A 27 -1.94 -7.67 10.01
C GLU A 27 -1.24 -6.34 9.75
N LEU A 28 -1.11 -5.97 8.48
CA LEU A 28 -0.49 -4.71 8.09
C LEU A 28 -1.32 -3.52 8.58
N ALA A 29 -2.63 -3.57 8.45
CA ALA A 29 -3.54 -2.56 8.97
C ALA A 29 -3.36 -2.37 10.48
N GLN A 30 -3.31 -3.45 11.25
CA GLN A 30 -3.05 -3.39 12.69
C GLN A 30 -1.66 -2.83 13.02
N ARG A 31 -0.62 -3.29 12.32
CA ARG A 31 0.77 -2.86 12.53
C ARG A 31 0.96 -1.36 12.32
N PHE A 32 0.33 -0.81 11.28
CA PHE A 32 0.46 0.59 10.91
C PHE A 32 -0.65 1.47 11.46
N ASN A 33 -1.57 0.90 12.25
CA ASN A 33 -2.70 1.61 12.86
C ASN A 33 -3.57 2.34 11.82
N VAL A 34 -3.87 1.63 10.73
CA VAL A 34 -4.81 2.04 9.66
C VAL A 34 -5.88 0.98 9.47
N THR A 35 -6.88 1.23 8.64
CA THR A 35 -7.84 0.18 8.25
C THR A 35 -7.41 -0.53 6.97
N VAL A 36 -7.89 -1.77 6.79
CA VAL A 36 -7.70 -2.51 5.52
C VAL A 36 -8.24 -1.71 4.33
N ASN A 37 -9.37 -1.02 4.53
CA ASN A 37 -9.98 -0.19 3.49
C ASN A 37 -9.10 1.00 3.10
N ASP A 38 -8.39 1.61 4.05
CA ASP A 38 -7.46 2.70 3.75
C ASP A 38 -6.29 2.19 2.89
N ILE A 39 -5.76 1.01 3.19
CA ILE A 39 -4.71 0.37 2.38
C ILE A 39 -5.23 0.07 0.97
N ILE A 40 -6.44 -0.46 0.82
CA ILE A 40 -7.02 -0.76 -0.51
C ILE A 40 -7.24 0.53 -1.30
N ALA A 41 -7.81 1.57 -0.67
CA ALA A 41 -8.07 2.85 -1.31
C ALA A 41 -6.77 3.53 -1.79
N ALA A 42 -5.70 3.39 -1.03
CA ALA A 42 -4.37 3.90 -1.38
C ALA A 42 -3.70 3.17 -2.56
N ASN A 43 -4.13 1.95 -2.88
CA ASN A 43 -3.48 1.08 -3.86
C ASN A 43 -4.47 0.57 -4.92
N PRO A 44 -4.88 1.42 -5.88
CA PRO A 44 -5.73 0.99 -6.99
C PRO A 44 -5.16 -0.24 -7.71
N GLY A 45 -5.98 -1.28 -7.89
CA GLY A 45 -5.57 -2.54 -8.50
C GLY A 45 -4.83 -3.50 -7.56
N LEU A 46 -4.79 -3.24 -6.25
CA LEU A 46 -4.47 -4.25 -5.25
C LEU A 46 -5.65 -5.21 -5.10
N LEU A 47 -5.38 -6.52 -5.16
CA LEU A 47 -6.38 -7.56 -4.95
C LEU A 47 -6.16 -8.17 -3.56
N PRO A 48 -7.08 -7.96 -2.59
CA PRO A 48 -6.93 -8.47 -1.22
C PRO A 48 -6.77 -9.98 -1.15
N GLU A 49 -7.49 -10.70 -2.02
CA GLU A 49 -7.50 -12.16 -2.11
C GLU A 49 -6.22 -12.75 -2.73
N SER A 50 -5.36 -11.89 -3.31
CA SER A 50 -4.19 -12.30 -4.07
C SER A 50 -3.03 -11.31 -3.89
N LEU A 51 -2.59 -11.15 -2.65
CA LEU A 51 -1.39 -10.36 -2.35
C LEU A 51 -0.15 -10.99 -2.99
N GLN A 52 0.62 -10.18 -3.71
CA GLN A 52 1.84 -10.61 -4.38
C GLN A 52 3.03 -10.24 -3.52
N VAL A 53 3.82 -11.25 -3.13
CA VAL A 53 5.09 -11.02 -2.42
C VAL A 53 6.03 -10.16 -3.27
N ALA A 54 6.84 -9.34 -2.60
CA ALA A 54 7.77 -8.36 -3.17
C ALA A 54 7.10 -7.19 -3.93
N ARG A 55 5.77 -7.16 -4.04
CA ARG A 55 5.05 -5.97 -4.49
C ARG A 55 5.18 -4.86 -3.45
N ILE A 56 5.42 -3.64 -3.93
CA ILE A 56 5.37 -2.43 -3.11
C ILE A 56 3.93 -1.93 -3.05
N ILE A 57 3.47 -1.59 -1.85
CA ILE A 57 2.19 -0.93 -1.59
C ILE A 57 2.42 0.32 -0.73
N CYS A 58 1.46 1.23 -0.77
CA CYS A 58 1.45 2.46 0.00
C CYS A 58 0.55 2.31 1.21
N ILE A 59 1.11 2.52 2.40
CA ILE A 59 0.39 2.52 3.66
C ILE A 59 0.14 4.00 4.06
N PRO A 60 -1.12 4.43 4.22
CA PRO A 60 -1.47 5.78 4.67
C PRO A 60 -0.94 6.14 6.06
#